data_AF-A0AAV3WTM1-F1
#
_entry.id   AF-A0AAV3WTM1-F1
#
_cell.length_a   1.000
_cell.length_b   1.000
_cell.length_c   1.000
_cell.angle_alpha   90.00
_cell.angle_beta   90.00
_cell.angle_gamma   90.00
#
_symmetry.space_group_name_H-M   'P 1'
#
loop_
_entity.id
_entity.type
_entity.pdbx_description
1 polymer ?
#
loop_
_entity_poly.entity_id
_entity_poly.type
_entity_poly.pdbx_seq_one_letter_code
_entity_poly.pdbx_strand_id
1 'polypeptide(L)'
;MKLFFKSLFVLNIILFLLSIAYLLFPFNPIFLNSYGFLLIITLTGNILASIIGSRFKKLDMTYLILSSLGMVAVMLSNTIASLSPTNESSRSLFSIVILFLMMILGAVITRAPFQHTTRSADRLSFSRYQSQNKAKEVAKLVLTIILGLFLLGGAFLAFSMVTGIDIGLLQVLISQYSLFYGFIFLSVAGILLKISRLKLRSIYGLLVLFCGLSLFAVFSLPLVTLPSLFNESETDYTKAFGQEWHTIGENNPQFMSSPVSIPAYFFGIPSTDYNVTEDVLFYEGTEGVDAGLELRFDAYTPPTDAKQLPGKGSTLIRIHGGGWNTGDKGAENFAQINKYFAAQGYIVFDLQYGLNDQDQFVKFSTVPDEVSGNFSIDDMVRHLGIFTTYLADHHEEYAANIDSVFISGGSAGGHLANAVALGLSSGEYTKLLDERLTVNGIIPIYPANGLAGYQDITGEEELVDPALLVEKDSPPALVYQGQHDTIVDPLVAENFKDAYTENDNSEIAIIRMPYGEHASDLYFPGFYSQTFIYYMERFMYQYR
;
A
#
# COMPACT_ATOMS: atom_id res chain seq x y z
N MET A 1 -33.16 -18.77 -5.68
CA MET A 1 -33.14 -18.25 -4.30
C MET A 1 -32.75 -19.30 -3.26
N LYS A 2 -33.46 -20.44 -3.10
CA LYS A 2 -33.07 -21.48 -2.14
C LYS A 2 -31.67 -22.06 -2.38
N LEU A 3 -31.30 -22.33 -3.64
CA LEU A 3 -29.97 -22.82 -4.01
C LEU A 3 -28.87 -21.80 -3.64
N PHE A 4 -29.05 -20.52 -4.02
CA PHE A 4 -28.13 -19.42 -3.68
C PHE A 4 -27.83 -19.34 -2.17
N PHE A 5 -28.86 -19.32 -1.32
CA PHE A 5 -28.68 -19.29 0.14
C PHE A 5 -28.00 -20.56 0.67
N LYS A 6 -28.37 -21.74 0.15
CA LYS A 6 -27.73 -23.01 0.55
C LYS A 6 -26.25 -23.04 0.15
N SER A 7 -25.91 -22.56 -1.04
CA SER A 7 -24.51 -22.48 -1.49
C SER A 7 -23.70 -21.54 -0.61
N LEU A 8 -24.21 -20.33 -0.32
CA LEU A 8 -23.51 -19.39 0.57
C LEU A 8 -23.34 -19.93 1.99
N PHE A 9 -24.33 -20.65 2.52
CA PHE A 9 -24.19 -21.29 3.84
C PHE A 9 -23.00 -22.25 3.89
N VAL A 10 -22.89 -23.11 2.87
CA VAL A 10 -21.78 -24.06 2.75
C VAL A 10 -20.46 -23.32 2.53
N LEU A 11 -20.43 -22.31 1.65
CA LEU A 11 -19.22 -21.54 1.37
C LEU A 11 -18.68 -20.81 2.60
N ASN A 12 -19.53 -20.20 3.43
CA ASN A 12 -19.07 -19.55 4.67
C ASN A 12 -18.40 -20.54 5.63
N ILE A 13 -18.91 -21.78 5.73
CA ILE A 13 -18.29 -22.84 6.57
C ILE A 13 -16.94 -23.25 5.99
N ILE A 14 -16.88 -23.48 4.67
CA ILE A 14 -15.63 -23.84 3.98
C ILE A 14 -14.59 -22.73 4.17
N LEU A 15 -14.96 -21.48 3.92
CA LEU A 15 -14.04 -20.34 4.05
C LEU A 15 -13.58 -20.14 5.49
N PHE A 16 -14.44 -20.35 6.48
CA PHE A 16 -14.03 -20.31 7.89
C PHE A 16 -12.90 -21.31 8.17
N LEU A 17 -13.04 -22.54 7.68
CA LEU A 17 -12.00 -23.57 7.84
C LEU A 17 -10.74 -23.26 7.03
N LEU A 18 -10.90 -22.76 5.80
CA LEU A 18 -9.77 -22.35 4.96
C LEU A 18 -9.02 -21.14 5.53
N SER A 19 -9.71 -20.19 6.18
CA SER A 19 -9.09 -19.07 6.90
C SER A 19 -8.27 -19.54 8.08
N ILE A 20 -8.77 -20.50 8.88
CA ILE A 20 -8.00 -21.10 9.96
C ILE A 20 -6.74 -21.75 9.39
N ALA A 21 -6.92 -22.53 8.31
CA ALA A 21 -5.80 -23.18 7.67
C ALA A 21 -4.76 -22.14 7.19
N TYR A 22 -5.18 -21.13 6.42
CA TYR A 22 -4.34 -20.04 5.91
C TYR A 22 -3.48 -19.36 6.98
N LEU A 23 -4.03 -19.18 8.18
CA LEU A 23 -3.33 -18.53 9.28
C LEU A 23 -2.37 -19.47 10.02
N LEU A 24 -2.56 -20.79 9.92
CA LEU A 24 -1.77 -21.79 10.67
C LEU A 24 -0.71 -22.51 9.85
N PHE A 25 -0.87 -22.57 8.51
CA PHE A 25 0.01 -23.36 7.66
C PHE A 25 0.49 -22.56 6.44
N PRO A 26 1.74 -22.78 5.99
CA PRO A 26 2.21 -22.29 4.69
C PRO A 26 1.51 -23.09 3.57
N PHE A 27 0.73 -22.42 2.73
CA PHE A 27 0.00 -23.03 1.60
C PHE A 27 0.64 -22.73 0.24
N ASN A 28 0.35 -23.58 -0.75
CA ASN A 28 0.68 -23.33 -2.15
C ASN A 28 -0.07 -22.09 -2.72
N PRO A 29 0.59 -21.18 -3.46
CA PRO A 29 -0.02 -19.93 -3.97
C PRO A 29 -1.25 -20.09 -4.87
N ILE A 30 -1.29 -21.11 -5.73
CA ILE A 30 -2.43 -21.33 -6.65
C ILE A 30 -3.70 -21.63 -5.87
N PHE A 31 -3.56 -22.41 -4.80
CA PHE A 31 -4.64 -22.71 -3.87
C PHE A 31 -5.07 -21.45 -3.11
N LEU A 32 -4.11 -20.59 -2.71
CA LEU A 32 -4.37 -19.35 -1.98
C LEU A 32 -5.21 -18.36 -2.77
N ASN A 33 -4.89 -18.10 -4.04
CA ASN A 33 -5.63 -17.14 -4.84
C ASN A 33 -7.03 -17.65 -5.23
N SER A 34 -7.17 -18.96 -5.50
CA SER A 34 -8.48 -19.58 -5.69
C SER A 34 -9.37 -19.42 -4.44
N TYR A 35 -8.80 -19.62 -3.25
CA TYR A 35 -9.46 -19.35 -1.98
C TYR A 35 -9.81 -17.87 -1.81
N GLY A 36 -8.90 -16.95 -2.14
CA GLY A 36 -9.15 -15.51 -2.09
C GLY A 36 -10.31 -15.06 -2.99
N PHE A 37 -10.41 -15.59 -4.21
CA PHE A 37 -11.57 -15.34 -5.08
C PHE A 37 -12.88 -15.88 -4.48
N LEU A 38 -12.85 -17.09 -3.90
CA LEU A 38 -14.02 -17.64 -3.19
C LEU A 38 -14.43 -16.79 -1.98
N LEU A 39 -13.44 -16.21 -1.27
CA LEU A 39 -13.67 -15.27 -0.17
C LEU A 39 -14.43 -14.04 -0.68
N ILE A 40 -13.93 -13.39 -1.72
CA ILE A 40 -14.58 -12.21 -2.34
C ILE A 40 -16.01 -12.53 -2.77
N ILE A 41 -16.21 -13.62 -3.52
CA ILE A 41 -17.54 -14.04 -4.02
C ILE A 41 -18.49 -14.29 -2.85
N THR A 42 -18.03 -14.93 -1.77
CA THR A 42 -18.89 -15.27 -0.64
C THR A 42 -19.24 -14.04 0.19
N LEU A 43 -18.28 -13.14 0.45
CA LEU A 43 -18.55 -11.89 1.17
C LEU A 43 -19.53 -11.00 0.40
N THR A 44 -19.35 -10.85 -0.92
CA THR A 44 -20.29 -10.15 -1.80
C THR A 44 -21.66 -10.85 -1.80
N GLY A 45 -21.68 -12.18 -1.91
CA GLY A 45 -22.90 -12.96 -1.87
C GLY A 45 -23.68 -12.80 -0.57
N ASN A 46 -23.00 -12.72 0.57
CA ASN A 46 -23.62 -12.48 1.88
C ASN A 46 -24.21 -11.07 1.99
N ILE A 47 -23.55 -10.05 1.42
CA ILE A 47 -24.12 -8.69 1.32
C ILE A 47 -25.42 -8.75 0.50
N LEU A 48 -25.39 -9.37 -0.68
CA LEU A 48 -26.57 -9.50 -1.54
C LEU A 48 -27.68 -10.33 -0.88
N ALA A 49 -27.35 -11.42 -0.18
CA ALA A 49 -28.30 -12.20 0.60
C ALA A 49 -28.95 -11.37 1.71
N SER A 50 -28.16 -10.54 2.39
CA SER A 50 -28.66 -9.59 3.39
C SER A 50 -29.61 -8.58 2.76
N ILE A 51 -29.29 -8.02 1.58
CA ILE A 51 -30.16 -7.09 0.85
C ILE A 51 -31.51 -7.74 0.48
N ILE A 52 -31.47 -8.95 -0.09
CA ILE A 52 -32.66 -9.73 -0.47
C ILE A 52 -33.53 -10.04 0.77
N GLY A 53 -32.88 -10.34 1.89
CA GLY A 53 -33.49 -10.58 3.19
C GLY A 53 -33.56 -12.06 3.56
N SER A 54 -33.13 -12.35 4.79
CA SER A 54 -33.27 -13.67 5.41
C SER A 54 -34.50 -13.73 6.32
N ARG A 55 -34.70 -14.88 6.97
CA ARG A 55 -35.67 -15.00 8.08
C ARG A 55 -35.32 -14.09 9.26
N PHE A 56 -34.07 -13.65 9.39
CA PHE A 56 -33.54 -12.89 10.53
C PHE A 56 -33.25 -11.43 10.17
N LYS A 57 -34.30 -10.62 9.97
CA LYS A 57 -34.19 -9.22 9.51
C LYS A 57 -33.18 -8.35 10.28
N LYS A 58 -33.06 -8.56 11.61
CA LYS A 58 -32.08 -7.82 12.44
C LYS A 58 -30.66 -8.22 12.08
N LEU A 59 -30.39 -9.51 11.88
CA LEU A 59 -29.07 -10.02 11.52
C LEU A 59 -28.66 -9.61 10.12
N ASP A 60 -29.59 -9.48 9.16
CA ASP A 60 -29.27 -8.92 7.85
C ASP A 60 -28.74 -7.48 7.97
N MET A 61 -29.36 -6.66 8.84
CA MET A 61 -28.89 -5.29 9.09
C MET A 61 -27.53 -5.30 9.80
N THR A 62 -27.35 -6.18 10.79
CA THR A 62 -26.07 -6.37 11.48
C THR A 62 -24.96 -6.77 10.50
N TYR A 63 -25.24 -7.69 9.57
CA TYR A 63 -24.26 -8.10 8.57
C TYR A 63 -23.85 -6.95 7.66
N LEU A 64 -24.80 -6.14 7.19
CA LEU A 64 -24.50 -4.99 6.34
C LEU A 64 -23.67 -3.92 7.08
N ILE A 65 -24.00 -3.64 8.35
CA ILE A 65 -23.22 -2.70 9.19
C ILE A 65 -21.82 -3.26 9.46
N LEU A 66 -21.71 -4.54 9.80
CA LEU A 66 -20.43 -5.22 10.00
C LEU A 66 -19.61 -5.23 8.71
N SER A 67 -20.24 -5.43 7.56
CA SER A 67 -19.56 -5.44 6.26
C SER A 67 -19.14 -4.05 5.79
N SER A 68 -19.81 -2.97 6.22
CA SER A 68 -19.34 -1.61 5.93
C SER A 68 -18.28 -1.17 6.94
N LEU A 69 -18.63 -1.05 8.22
CA LEU A 69 -17.71 -0.53 9.25
C LEU A 69 -16.58 -1.51 9.57
N GLY A 70 -16.83 -2.82 9.47
CA GLY A 70 -15.80 -3.84 9.65
C GLY A 70 -14.78 -3.83 8.51
N MET A 71 -15.16 -3.54 7.27
CA MET A 71 -14.18 -3.40 6.17
C MET A 71 -13.31 -2.16 6.34
N VAL A 72 -13.87 -1.03 6.83
CA VAL A 72 -13.07 0.13 7.24
C VAL A 72 -12.10 -0.25 8.36
N ALA A 73 -12.57 -0.99 9.36
CA ALA A 73 -11.73 -1.43 10.47
C ALA A 73 -10.61 -2.39 10.03
N VAL A 74 -10.89 -3.36 9.15
CA VAL A 74 -9.90 -4.28 8.59
C VAL A 74 -8.83 -3.51 7.81
N MET A 75 -9.27 -2.62 6.93
CA MET A 75 -8.42 -1.75 6.12
C MET A 75 -7.44 -0.98 7.01
N LEU A 76 -7.95 -0.16 7.93
CA LEU A 76 -7.12 0.70 8.79
C LEU A 76 -6.21 -0.10 9.72
N SER A 77 -6.72 -1.18 10.32
CA SER A 77 -5.94 -1.93 11.30
C SER A 77 -4.82 -2.74 10.64
N ASN A 78 -5.01 -3.22 9.41
CA ASN A 78 -3.94 -3.84 8.64
C ASN A 78 -2.88 -2.80 8.25
N THR A 79 -3.28 -1.61 7.81
CA THR A 79 -2.32 -0.52 7.52
C THR A 79 -1.49 -0.19 8.76
N ILE A 80 -2.13 0.05 9.90
CA ILE A 80 -1.43 0.36 11.17
C ILE A 80 -0.46 -0.76 11.57
N ALA A 81 -0.90 -2.02 11.46
CA ALA A 81 -0.04 -3.16 11.77
C ALA A 81 1.20 -3.23 10.84
N SER A 82 1.03 -2.86 9.57
CA SER A 82 2.10 -2.83 8.56
C SER A 82 3.10 -1.72 8.84
N LEU A 83 2.61 -0.50 9.11
CA LEU A 83 3.46 0.68 9.28
C LEU A 83 4.27 0.68 10.60
N SER A 84 3.82 -0.03 11.64
CA SER A 84 4.51 -0.02 12.95
C SER A 84 5.85 -0.77 12.89
N PRO A 85 7.03 -0.13 13.12
CA PRO A 85 8.34 -0.80 13.12
C PRO A 85 8.45 -1.96 14.12
N THR A 86 7.78 -1.84 15.26
CA THR A 86 7.84 -2.78 16.39
C THR A 86 6.78 -3.88 16.37
N ASN A 87 5.80 -3.81 15.46
CA ASN A 87 4.84 -4.90 15.29
C ASN A 87 5.49 -6.05 14.51
N GLU A 88 6.03 -7.03 15.24
CA GLU A 88 6.72 -8.19 14.68
C GLU A 88 5.84 -9.01 13.73
N SER A 89 4.53 -9.08 13.99
CA SER A 89 3.63 -9.89 13.16
C SER A 89 3.23 -9.22 11.85
N SER A 90 3.27 -7.89 11.77
CA SER A 90 2.69 -7.07 10.71
C SER A 90 1.23 -7.44 10.32
N ARG A 91 0.51 -8.12 11.21
CA ARG A 91 -0.88 -8.56 11.02
C ARG A 91 -1.77 -8.08 12.17
N SER A 92 -2.99 -7.68 11.83
CA SER A 92 -3.97 -7.24 12.82
C SER A 92 -4.85 -8.41 13.28
N LEU A 93 -4.71 -8.80 14.54
CA LEU A 93 -5.64 -9.75 15.19
C LEU A 93 -7.08 -9.24 15.14
N PHE A 94 -7.28 -7.92 15.25
CA PHE A 94 -8.60 -7.31 15.17
C PHE A 94 -9.24 -7.49 13.78
N SER A 95 -8.46 -7.33 12.71
CA SER A 95 -8.90 -7.58 11.33
C SER A 95 -9.29 -9.05 11.14
N ILE A 96 -8.45 -9.96 11.62
CA ILE A 96 -8.70 -11.41 11.57
C ILE A 96 -10.05 -11.74 12.24
N VAL A 97 -10.29 -11.23 13.46
CA VAL A 97 -11.53 -11.45 14.20
C VAL A 97 -12.75 -10.91 13.45
N ILE A 98 -12.67 -9.72 12.85
CA ILE A 98 -13.76 -9.15 12.06
C ILE A 98 -14.11 -10.07 10.87
N LEU A 99 -13.12 -10.54 10.13
CA LEU A 99 -13.33 -11.44 8.99
C LEU A 99 -13.99 -12.76 9.41
N PHE A 100 -13.55 -13.34 10.53
CA PHE A 100 -14.19 -14.52 11.10
C PHE A 100 -15.65 -14.27 11.53
N LEU A 101 -15.92 -13.13 12.18
CA LEU A 101 -17.28 -12.74 12.54
C LEU A 101 -18.17 -12.55 11.31
N MET A 102 -17.64 -11.99 10.22
CA MET A 102 -18.36 -11.88 8.95
C MET A 102 -18.72 -13.27 8.41
N MET A 103 -17.79 -14.23 8.36
CA MET A 103 -18.09 -15.59 7.89
C MET A 103 -19.12 -16.31 8.77
N ILE A 104 -18.99 -16.20 10.11
CA ILE A 104 -19.94 -16.79 11.06
C ILE A 104 -21.33 -16.20 10.85
N LEU A 105 -21.45 -14.87 10.83
CA LEU A 105 -22.72 -14.19 10.67
C LEU A 105 -23.32 -14.47 9.28
N GLY A 106 -22.49 -14.52 8.24
CA GLY A 106 -22.83 -14.92 6.88
C GLY A 106 -23.48 -16.31 6.82
N ALA A 107 -22.90 -17.29 7.51
CA ALA A 107 -23.50 -18.62 7.65
C ALA A 107 -24.86 -18.57 8.36
N VAL A 108 -24.99 -17.79 9.43
CA VAL A 108 -26.25 -17.68 10.18
C VAL A 108 -27.38 -17.09 9.32
N ILE A 109 -27.12 -16.00 8.59
CA ILE A 109 -28.15 -15.35 7.76
C ILE A 109 -28.52 -16.20 6.53
N THR A 110 -27.60 -17.01 6.02
CA THR A 110 -27.82 -17.83 4.81
C THR A 110 -28.47 -19.18 5.08
N ARG A 111 -28.42 -19.69 6.33
CA ARG A 111 -29.02 -20.98 6.72
C ARG A 111 -30.52 -21.11 6.46
N ALA A 112 -31.27 -20.01 6.55
CA ALA A 112 -32.73 -20.01 6.40
C ALA A 112 -33.21 -18.84 5.53
N PRO A 113 -33.33 -19.03 4.19
CA PRO A 113 -33.90 -18.02 3.31
C PRO A 113 -35.34 -17.68 3.73
N PHE A 114 -35.73 -16.42 3.52
CA PHE A 114 -37.09 -15.97 3.82
C PHE A 114 -38.12 -16.80 3.04
N GLN A 115 -39.04 -17.45 3.75
CA GLN A 115 -40.22 -18.07 3.14
C GLN A 115 -41.35 -17.03 3.15
N HIS A 116 -41.95 -16.77 1.98
CA HIS A 116 -43.21 -16.03 1.90
C HIS A 116 -44.30 -16.86 2.59
N THR A 117 -44.48 -16.70 3.89
CA THR A 117 -45.69 -17.13 4.58
C THR A 117 -46.71 -16.01 4.43
N THR A 118 -47.70 -16.21 3.57
CA THR A 118 -48.95 -15.46 3.60
C THR A 118 -49.64 -15.72 4.93
N ARG A 119 -49.45 -14.86 5.92
CA ARG A 119 -50.36 -14.76 7.07
C ARG A 119 -50.63 -13.31 7.40
N SER A 120 -51.86 -12.92 7.09
CA SER A 120 -52.68 -11.91 7.73
C SER A 120 -52.79 -12.14 9.24
N ALA A 121 -53.19 -11.08 9.96
CA ALA A 121 -53.36 -10.94 11.41
C ALA A 121 -52.05 -10.56 12.15
N ASP A 122 -51.94 -9.46 12.91
CA ASP A 122 -52.96 -8.74 13.66
C ASP A 122 -52.75 -7.21 13.61
N ARG A 123 -53.86 -6.49 13.37
CA ARG A 123 -54.06 -5.13 13.87
C ARG A 123 -54.56 -5.29 15.30
N LEU A 124 -53.91 -4.64 16.27
CA LEU A 124 -54.53 -3.94 17.41
C LEU A 124 -53.46 -3.53 18.43
N SER A 125 -53.07 -2.26 18.41
CA SER A 125 -53.18 -1.37 19.57
C SER A 125 -52.66 0.00 19.16
N PHE A 126 -53.55 0.98 19.15
CA PHE A 126 -53.23 2.38 18.91
C PHE A 126 -53.59 3.14 20.18
N SER A 127 -52.69 4.02 20.61
CA SER A 127 -52.90 5.18 21.49
C SER A 127 -51.99 5.20 22.74
N ARG A 128 -50.69 5.37 22.49
CA ARG A 128 -49.74 6.20 23.28
C ARG A 128 -48.39 6.42 22.57
N TYR A 129 -48.34 6.19 21.25
CA TYR A 129 -47.12 5.92 20.48
C TYR A 129 -46.85 6.95 19.35
N GLN A 130 -47.27 8.20 19.52
CA GLN A 130 -47.27 9.19 18.41
C GLN A 130 -46.10 10.18 18.47
N SER A 131 -45.57 10.49 19.66
CA SER A 131 -44.42 11.39 19.84
C SER A 131 -43.07 10.73 19.48
N GLN A 132 -42.82 9.49 19.96
CA GLN A 132 -41.59 8.73 19.64
C GLN A 132 -41.45 8.38 18.15
N ASN A 133 -42.56 8.32 17.41
CA ASN A 133 -42.53 7.99 15.98
C ASN A 133 -42.00 9.15 15.11
N LYS A 134 -42.24 10.42 15.47
CA LYS A 134 -41.76 11.55 14.65
C LYS A 134 -40.24 11.67 14.70
N ALA A 135 -39.64 11.60 15.89
CA ALA A 135 -38.18 11.63 16.05
C ALA A 135 -37.49 10.45 15.32
N LYS A 136 -38.06 9.24 15.40
CA LYS A 136 -37.54 8.06 14.70
C LYS A 136 -37.64 8.18 13.18
N GLU A 137 -38.74 8.73 12.66
CA GLU A 137 -38.89 8.95 11.22
C GLU A 137 -37.97 10.06 10.70
N VAL A 138 -37.76 11.13 11.48
CA VAL A 138 -36.76 12.17 11.17
C VAL A 138 -35.35 11.57 11.18
N ALA A 139 -34.98 10.80 12.20
CA ALA A 139 -33.66 10.15 12.26
C ALA A 139 -33.41 9.22 11.06
N LYS A 140 -34.42 8.44 10.64
CA LYS A 140 -34.31 7.62 9.43
C LYS A 140 -34.14 8.45 8.16
N LEU A 141 -34.85 9.56 8.03
CA LEU A 141 -34.71 10.46 6.88
C LEU A 141 -33.30 11.05 6.83
N VAL A 142 -32.82 11.58 7.95
CA VAL A 142 -31.46 12.12 8.08
C VAL A 142 -30.42 11.05 7.71
N LEU A 143 -30.55 9.83 8.25
CA LEU A 143 -29.65 8.74 7.93
C LEU A 143 -29.73 8.32 6.45
N THR A 144 -30.92 8.33 5.85
CA THR A 144 -31.11 8.06 4.41
C THR A 144 -30.36 9.10 3.56
N ILE A 145 -30.43 10.37 3.93
CA ILE A 145 -29.71 11.46 3.25
C ILE A 145 -28.20 11.28 3.40
N ILE A 146 -27.71 11.01 4.63
CA ILE A 146 -26.28 10.79 4.89
C ILE A 146 -25.73 9.62 4.06
N LEU A 147 -26.43 8.47 4.05
CA LEU A 147 -26.00 7.31 3.27
C LEU A 147 -26.07 7.57 1.75
N GLY A 148 -27.04 8.36 1.29
CA GLY A 148 -27.12 8.81 -0.11
C GLY A 148 -25.95 9.71 -0.50
N LEU A 149 -25.61 10.69 0.33
CA LEU A 149 -24.43 11.55 0.14
C LEU A 149 -23.14 10.73 0.18
N PHE A 150 -23.04 9.74 1.06
CA PHE A 150 -21.89 8.85 1.14
C PHE A 150 -21.72 8.02 -0.14
N LEU A 151 -22.80 7.50 -0.74
CA LEU A 151 -22.74 6.84 -2.05
C LEU A 151 -22.34 7.79 -3.18
N LEU A 152 -22.79 9.05 -3.14
CA LEU A 152 -22.35 10.07 -4.11
C LEU A 152 -20.85 10.38 -3.97
N GLY A 153 -20.35 10.47 -2.73
CA GLY A 153 -18.92 10.55 -2.46
C GLY A 153 -18.17 9.33 -3.03
N GLY A 154 -18.71 8.12 -2.83
CA GLY A 154 -18.16 6.91 -3.44
C GLY A 154 -18.13 6.93 -4.97
N ALA A 155 -19.15 7.49 -5.62
CA ALA A 155 -19.17 7.68 -7.06
C ALA A 155 -18.14 8.71 -7.54
N PHE A 156 -17.91 9.77 -6.77
CA PHE A 156 -16.84 10.73 -7.04
C PHE A 156 -15.46 10.09 -6.92
N LEU A 157 -15.20 9.32 -5.85
CA LEU A 157 -13.94 8.59 -5.67
C LEU A 157 -13.72 7.55 -6.79
N ALA A 158 -14.77 6.81 -7.16
CA ALA A 158 -14.71 5.84 -8.26
C ALA A 158 -14.45 6.52 -9.62
N PHE A 159 -15.05 7.69 -9.85
CA PHE A 159 -14.76 8.50 -11.02
C PHE A 159 -13.30 8.96 -11.02
N SER A 160 -12.82 9.50 -9.90
CA SER A 160 -11.44 9.95 -9.73
C SER A 160 -10.42 8.86 -10.04
N MET A 161 -10.60 7.67 -9.47
CA MET A 161 -9.72 6.52 -9.69
C MET A 161 -9.62 6.11 -11.17
N VAL A 162 -10.74 6.19 -11.89
CA VAL A 162 -10.83 5.77 -13.30
C VAL A 162 -10.32 6.83 -14.26
N THR A 163 -10.50 8.12 -13.94
CA THR A 163 -10.14 9.21 -14.85
C THR A 163 -8.79 9.85 -14.55
N GLY A 164 -8.22 9.60 -13.37
CA GLY A 164 -6.97 10.23 -12.94
C GLY A 164 -7.11 11.75 -12.79
N ILE A 165 -8.29 12.24 -12.38
CA ILE A 165 -8.44 13.66 -12.06
C ILE A 165 -7.70 14.00 -10.77
N ASP A 166 -7.04 15.15 -10.75
CA ASP A 166 -6.39 15.67 -9.55
C ASP A 166 -7.44 16.04 -8.49
N ILE A 167 -7.31 15.41 -7.32
CA ILE A 167 -8.11 15.66 -6.12
C ILE A 167 -7.23 15.99 -4.91
N GLY A 168 -5.98 16.37 -5.16
CA GLY A 168 -4.94 16.61 -4.17
C GLY A 168 -4.59 15.36 -3.37
N LEU A 169 -4.21 15.59 -2.10
CA LEU A 169 -3.75 14.53 -1.19
C LEU A 169 -4.78 13.43 -0.92
N LEU A 170 -6.07 13.60 -1.27
CA LEU A 170 -7.06 12.53 -1.13
C LEU A 170 -6.77 11.32 -2.03
N GLN A 171 -6.03 11.49 -3.13
CA GLN A 171 -5.73 10.39 -4.04
C GLN A 171 -4.90 9.28 -3.40
N VAL A 172 -4.10 9.61 -2.38
CA VAL A 172 -3.23 8.65 -1.67
C VAL A 172 -4.01 7.62 -0.86
N LEU A 173 -5.34 7.69 -0.83
CA LEU A 173 -6.21 6.79 -0.07
C LEU A 173 -7.20 6.02 -0.95
N ILE A 174 -7.04 5.99 -2.28
CA ILE A 174 -8.04 5.44 -3.19
C ILE A 174 -7.68 4.04 -3.70
N SER A 175 -6.79 3.92 -4.69
CA SER A 175 -6.61 2.69 -5.46
C SER A 175 -6.11 1.50 -4.63
N GLN A 176 -5.21 1.72 -3.67
CA GLN A 176 -4.69 0.64 -2.82
C GLN A 176 -5.75 0.04 -1.88
N TYR A 177 -6.77 0.83 -1.54
CA TYR A 177 -7.91 0.44 -0.71
C TYR A 177 -9.18 0.12 -1.51
N SER A 178 -9.10 0.13 -2.85
CA SER A 178 -10.26 0.11 -3.73
C SER A 178 -11.21 -1.04 -3.41
N LEU A 179 -10.71 -2.27 -3.27
CA LEU A 179 -11.56 -3.43 -3.04
C LEU A 179 -12.35 -3.33 -1.72
N PHE A 180 -11.78 -2.72 -0.67
CA PHE A 180 -12.53 -2.42 0.56
C PHE A 180 -13.68 -1.44 0.29
N TYR A 181 -13.44 -0.37 -0.46
CA TYR A 181 -14.49 0.58 -0.86
C TYR A 181 -15.62 -0.10 -1.63
N GLY A 182 -15.30 -1.06 -2.50
CA GLY A 182 -16.30 -1.88 -3.17
C GLY A 182 -17.28 -2.53 -2.18
N PHE A 183 -16.75 -3.24 -1.17
CA PHE A 183 -17.59 -3.87 -0.13
C PHE A 183 -18.35 -2.86 0.72
N ILE A 184 -17.70 -1.74 1.07
CA ILE A 184 -18.29 -0.69 1.90
C ILE A 184 -19.49 -0.07 1.19
N PHE A 185 -19.34 0.38 -0.06
CA PHE A 185 -20.41 1.05 -0.79
C PHE A 185 -21.54 0.09 -1.18
N LEU A 186 -21.24 -1.16 -1.51
CA LEU A 186 -22.29 -2.18 -1.72
C LEU A 186 -23.10 -2.42 -0.44
N SER A 187 -22.43 -2.49 0.70
CA SER A 187 -23.09 -2.64 2.00
C SER A 187 -23.93 -1.42 2.36
N VAL A 188 -23.41 -0.21 2.15
CA VAL A 188 -24.15 1.05 2.36
C VAL A 188 -25.39 1.13 1.48
N ALA A 189 -25.32 0.76 0.21
CA ALA A 189 -26.49 0.65 -0.67
C ALA A 189 -27.53 -0.31 -0.09
N GLY A 190 -27.09 -1.44 0.48
CA GLY A 190 -27.95 -2.37 1.19
C GLY A 190 -28.61 -1.81 2.45
N ILE A 191 -27.87 -1.06 3.27
CA ILE A 191 -28.40 -0.37 4.45
C ILE A 191 -29.44 0.65 4.03
N LEU A 192 -29.14 1.46 3.02
CA LEU A 192 -30.03 2.48 2.46
C LEU A 192 -31.36 1.85 1.99
N LEU A 193 -31.31 0.71 1.29
CA LEU A 193 -32.50 -0.03 0.87
C LEU A 193 -33.34 -0.54 2.04
N LYS A 194 -32.72 -0.96 3.14
CA LYS A 194 -33.44 -1.51 4.30
C LYS A 194 -34.04 -0.43 5.23
N ILE A 195 -33.42 0.75 5.30
CA ILE A 195 -33.87 1.84 6.18
C ILE A 195 -34.86 2.76 5.46
N SER A 196 -34.68 2.95 4.16
CA SER A 196 -35.59 3.76 3.34
C SER A 196 -36.96 3.08 3.14
N ARG A 197 -37.93 3.86 2.64
CA ARG A 197 -39.26 3.34 2.25
C ARG A 197 -39.23 2.67 0.87
N LEU A 198 -38.06 2.53 0.25
CA LEU A 198 -37.91 1.98 -1.09
C LEU A 198 -38.13 0.46 -1.05
N LYS A 199 -39.01 -0.04 -1.92
CA LYS A 199 -39.14 -1.48 -2.11
C LYS A 199 -38.00 -1.95 -3.00
N LEU A 200 -37.36 -3.07 -2.68
CA LEU A 200 -36.28 -3.62 -3.52
C LEU A 200 -36.65 -3.78 -5.00
N ARG A 201 -37.93 -4.09 -5.30
CA ARG A 201 -38.47 -4.25 -6.66
C ARG A 201 -38.99 -2.96 -7.30
N SER A 202 -38.96 -1.81 -6.61
CA SER A 202 -39.31 -0.54 -7.24
C SER A 202 -38.15 -0.03 -8.09
N ILE A 203 -38.43 0.84 -9.06
CA ILE A 203 -37.39 1.43 -9.92
C ILE A 203 -36.29 2.11 -9.09
N TYR A 204 -36.65 2.89 -8.07
CA TYR A 204 -35.69 3.53 -7.18
C TYR A 204 -34.88 2.53 -6.34
N GLY A 205 -35.48 1.41 -5.91
CA GLY A 205 -34.76 0.36 -5.20
C GLY A 205 -33.74 -0.34 -6.10
N LEU A 206 -34.11 -0.59 -7.36
CA LEU A 206 -33.20 -1.17 -8.36
C LEU A 206 -32.06 -0.20 -8.71
N LEU A 207 -32.33 1.11 -8.79
CA LEU A 207 -31.30 2.12 -9.03
C LEU A 207 -30.26 2.19 -7.90
N VAL A 208 -30.69 2.13 -6.65
CA VAL A 208 -29.75 2.10 -5.50
C VAL A 208 -28.90 0.83 -5.51
N LEU A 209 -29.51 -0.33 -5.77
CA LEU A 209 -28.76 -1.59 -5.88
C LEU A 209 -27.78 -1.56 -7.05
N PHE A 210 -28.21 -1.05 -8.20
CA PHE A 210 -27.35 -0.88 -9.38
C PHE A 210 -26.17 0.03 -9.07
N CYS A 211 -26.40 1.18 -8.44
CA CYS A 211 -25.34 2.08 -7.99
C CYS A 211 -24.32 1.35 -7.09
N GLY A 212 -24.78 0.62 -6.06
CA GLY A 212 -23.88 -0.15 -5.18
C GLY A 212 -23.08 -1.23 -5.93
N LEU A 213 -23.70 -1.93 -6.89
CA LEU A 213 -23.03 -2.94 -7.72
C LEU A 213 -22.03 -2.31 -8.70
N SER A 214 -22.36 -1.17 -9.30
CA SER A 214 -21.46 -0.42 -10.18
C SER A 214 -20.24 0.07 -9.42
N LEU A 215 -20.42 0.63 -8.21
CA LEU A 215 -19.30 1.01 -7.35
C LEU A 215 -18.43 -0.20 -7.01
N PHE A 216 -19.03 -1.33 -6.60
CA PHE A 216 -18.28 -2.56 -6.34
C PHE A 216 -17.46 -3.00 -7.57
N ALA A 217 -18.04 -2.96 -8.76
CA ALA A 217 -17.36 -3.34 -9.99
C ALA A 217 -16.20 -2.40 -10.33
N VAL A 218 -16.42 -1.08 -10.27
CA VAL A 218 -15.37 -0.08 -10.56
C VAL A 218 -14.22 -0.20 -9.56
N PHE A 219 -14.52 -0.28 -8.27
CA PHE A 219 -13.49 -0.44 -7.24
C PHE A 219 -12.79 -1.81 -7.25
N SER A 220 -13.31 -2.79 -8.00
CA SER A 220 -12.63 -4.05 -8.25
C SER A 220 -11.68 -4.00 -9.45
N LEU A 221 -11.59 -2.88 -10.18
CA LEU A 221 -10.75 -2.77 -11.38
C LEU A 221 -9.27 -3.09 -11.12
N PRO A 222 -8.61 -2.60 -10.05
CA PRO A 222 -7.22 -2.99 -9.74
C PRO A 222 -7.00 -4.50 -9.60
N LEU A 223 -7.97 -5.24 -9.06
CA LEU A 223 -7.93 -6.70 -9.00
C LEU A 223 -8.12 -7.34 -10.39
N VAL A 224 -9.01 -6.78 -11.20
CA VAL A 224 -9.34 -7.29 -12.54
C VAL A 224 -8.19 -7.07 -13.53
N THR A 225 -7.41 -6.00 -13.37
CA THR A 225 -6.28 -5.66 -14.25
C THR A 225 -4.98 -6.39 -13.90
N LEU A 226 -4.92 -7.17 -12.81
CA LEU A 226 -3.72 -7.92 -12.43
C LEU A 226 -3.08 -8.73 -13.57
N PRO A 227 -3.81 -9.49 -14.42
CA PRO A 227 -3.18 -10.21 -15.52
C PRO A 227 -2.46 -9.30 -16.52
N SER A 228 -3.02 -8.10 -16.79
CA SER A 228 -2.40 -7.11 -17.67
C SER A 228 -1.15 -6.52 -17.02
N LEU A 229 -1.26 -6.14 -15.74
CA LEU A 229 -0.16 -5.64 -14.93
C LEU A 229 1.00 -6.63 -14.95
N PHE A 230 0.76 -7.93 -14.69
CA PHE A 230 1.81 -8.94 -14.67
C PHE A 230 2.46 -9.12 -16.04
N ASN A 231 1.68 -9.17 -17.11
CA ASN A 231 2.22 -9.33 -18.46
C ASN A 231 3.10 -8.14 -18.88
N GLU A 232 2.68 -6.92 -18.57
CA GLU A 232 3.45 -5.70 -18.84
C GLU A 232 4.70 -5.63 -17.97
N SER A 233 4.58 -5.91 -16.68
CA SER A 233 5.70 -5.94 -15.72
C SER A 233 6.75 -6.99 -16.10
N GLU A 234 6.33 -8.20 -16.46
CA GLU A 234 7.22 -9.26 -16.95
C GLU A 234 7.92 -8.85 -18.24
N THR A 235 7.22 -8.21 -19.18
CA THR A 235 7.82 -7.73 -20.43
C THR A 235 8.88 -6.67 -20.16
N ASP A 236 8.56 -5.65 -19.37
CA ASP A 236 9.46 -4.54 -19.08
C ASP A 236 10.66 -4.98 -18.23
N TYR A 237 10.43 -5.78 -17.20
CA TYR A 237 11.48 -6.34 -16.36
C TYR A 237 12.44 -7.20 -17.18
N THR A 238 11.90 -8.11 -18.01
CA THR A 238 12.71 -9.01 -18.83
C THR A 238 13.48 -8.29 -19.91
N LYS A 239 12.91 -7.22 -20.48
CA LYS A 239 13.59 -6.38 -21.46
C LYS A 239 14.80 -5.67 -20.84
N ALA A 240 14.69 -5.23 -19.59
CA ALA A 240 15.75 -4.51 -18.89
C ALA A 240 16.84 -5.45 -18.34
N PHE A 241 16.44 -6.57 -17.73
CA PHE A 241 17.33 -7.37 -16.87
C PHE A 241 17.55 -8.81 -17.37
N GLY A 242 17.06 -9.14 -18.57
CA GLY A 242 17.18 -10.47 -19.15
C GLY A 242 16.15 -11.48 -18.62
N GLN A 243 16.32 -12.76 -18.93
CA GLN A 243 15.34 -13.84 -18.66
C GLN A 243 15.67 -14.68 -17.41
N GLU A 244 16.84 -14.48 -16.82
CA GLU A 244 17.37 -15.36 -15.76
C GLU A 244 16.56 -15.26 -14.46
N TRP A 245 15.87 -14.13 -14.26
CA TRP A 245 15.07 -13.85 -13.08
C TRP A 245 13.90 -14.83 -12.87
N HIS A 246 13.39 -15.48 -13.91
CA HIS A 246 12.30 -16.45 -13.79
C HIS A 246 12.63 -17.60 -12.83
N THR A 247 13.91 -17.96 -12.72
CA THR A 247 14.37 -19.04 -11.83
C THR A 247 14.75 -18.54 -10.43
N ILE A 248 14.85 -17.23 -10.24
CA ILE A 248 15.18 -16.62 -8.94
C ILE A 248 14.02 -16.85 -7.97
N GLY A 249 14.34 -17.49 -6.84
CA GLY A 249 13.40 -17.72 -5.76
C GLY A 249 12.57 -19.01 -5.84
N GLU A 250 12.64 -19.79 -6.93
CA GLU A 250 11.84 -21.03 -7.09
C GLU A 250 12.02 -22.02 -5.91
N ASN A 251 13.22 -22.05 -5.32
CA ASN A 251 13.55 -22.92 -4.18
C ASN A 251 13.85 -22.13 -2.90
N ASN A 252 13.51 -20.85 -2.84
CA ASN A 252 13.77 -20.01 -1.69
C ASN A 252 12.48 -19.77 -0.88
N PRO A 253 12.34 -20.36 0.32
CA PRO A 253 11.13 -20.21 1.13
C PRO A 253 10.91 -18.79 1.64
N GLN A 254 11.92 -17.91 1.59
CA GLN A 254 11.80 -16.51 2.01
C GLN A 254 11.23 -15.59 0.93
N PHE A 255 11.19 -16.04 -0.33
CA PHE A 255 10.76 -15.23 -1.46
C PHE A 255 9.25 -15.39 -1.71
N MET A 256 8.64 -14.35 -2.26
CA MET A 256 7.27 -14.44 -2.74
C MET A 256 7.20 -15.45 -3.88
N SER A 257 6.36 -16.45 -3.69
CA SER A 257 6.10 -17.51 -4.66
C SER A 257 5.05 -17.13 -5.71
N SER A 258 4.41 -15.97 -5.55
CA SER A 258 3.50 -15.37 -6.53
C SER A 258 3.47 -13.85 -6.35
N PRO A 259 3.28 -13.05 -7.42
CA PRO A 259 3.23 -11.60 -7.32
C PRO A 259 2.12 -11.05 -6.42
N VAL A 260 1.04 -11.81 -6.20
CA VAL A 260 -0.10 -11.40 -5.37
C VAL A 260 -0.68 -12.58 -4.60
N SER A 261 -1.03 -12.33 -3.34
CA SER A 261 -1.90 -13.17 -2.51
C SER A 261 -3.19 -12.43 -2.18
N ILE A 262 -4.29 -12.81 -2.83
CA ILE A 262 -5.62 -12.21 -2.58
C ILE A 262 -6.05 -12.34 -1.11
N PRO A 263 -5.84 -13.48 -0.41
CA PRO A 263 -6.13 -13.55 1.02
C PRO A 263 -5.30 -12.57 1.86
N ALA A 264 -4.05 -12.32 1.49
CA ALA A 264 -3.18 -11.39 2.23
C ALA A 264 -3.73 -9.95 2.18
N TYR A 265 -4.44 -9.58 1.10
CA TYR A 265 -5.16 -8.30 1.04
C TYR A 265 -6.12 -8.08 2.21
N PHE A 266 -6.74 -9.15 2.74
CA PHE A 266 -7.67 -9.06 3.88
C PHE A 266 -7.00 -9.35 5.22
N PHE A 267 -6.08 -10.32 5.26
CA PHE A 267 -5.50 -10.83 6.49
C PHE A 267 -4.14 -10.21 6.87
N GLY A 268 -3.56 -9.40 5.98
CA GLY A 268 -2.20 -8.88 6.11
C GLY A 268 -1.13 -9.89 5.68
N ILE A 269 0.06 -9.38 5.37
CA ILE A 269 1.27 -10.17 5.11
C ILE A 269 2.06 -10.25 6.43
N PRO A 270 2.46 -11.43 6.89
CA PRO A 270 3.24 -11.52 8.11
C PRO A 270 4.68 -11.06 7.83
N SER A 271 5.29 -10.35 8.77
CA SER A 271 6.74 -10.25 8.80
C SER A 271 7.30 -11.54 9.41
N THR A 272 8.39 -12.05 8.82
CA THR A 272 9.23 -13.10 9.40
C THR A 272 10.25 -12.47 10.34
N ASP A 273 11.00 -13.29 11.08
CA ASP A 273 11.90 -12.80 12.14
C ASP A 273 12.92 -11.76 11.63
N TYR A 274 13.01 -10.62 12.32
CA TYR A 274 13.95 -9.51 12.11
C TYR A 274 14.33 -8.88 13.45
N ASN A 275 15.44 -8.15 13.49
CA ASN A 275 15.80 -7.26 14.59
C ASN A 275 15.70 -5.81 14.10
N VAL A 276 15.28 -4.90 14.97
CA VAL A 276 15.28 -3.46 14.70
C VAL A 276 15.98 -2.71 15.83
N THR A 277 16.86 -1.78 15.48
CA THR A 277 17.44 -0.78 16.40
C THR A 277 17.01 0.59 15.90
N GLU A 278 16.20 1.28 16.68
CA GLU A 278 15.62 2.58 16.32
C GLU A 278 16.49 3.74 16.82
N ASP A 279 16.42 4.89 16.15
CA ASP A 279 16.94 6.20 16.58
C ASP A 279 18.47 6.30 16.79
N VAL A 280 19.25 5.58 15.98
CA VAL A 280 20.72 5.67 16.01
C VAL A 280 21.17 7.02 15.45
N LEU A 281 21.78 7.86 16.29
CA LEU A 281 22.34 9.15 15.87
C LEU A 281 23.58 8.92 14.99
N PHE A 282 23.58 9.52 13.79
CA PHE A 282 24.76 9.49 12.92
C PHE A 282 25.33 10.88 12.62
N TYR A 283 24.55 11.95 12.86
CA TYR A 283 25.02 13.31 12.63
C TYR A 283 24.39 14.32 13.60
N GLU A 284 25.23 15.23 14.10
CA GLU A 284 24.84 16.42 14.87
C GLU A 284 25.51 17.64 14.25
N GLY A 285 24.72 18.53 13.68
CA GLY A 285 25.16 19.80 13.10
C GLY A 285 25.26 20.87 14.17
N THR A 286 26.44 21.47 14.30
CA THR A 286 26.74 22.45 15.37
C THR A 286 26.95 23.87 14.87
N GLU A 287 27.10 24.06 13.55
CA GLU A 287 27.42 25.34 12.92
C GLU A 287 26.73 25.48 11.56
N GLY A 288 26.70 26.71 11.03
CA GLY A 288 26.20 26.98 9.68
C GLY A 288 24.69 26.74 9.55
N VAL A 289 24.28 26.26 8.36
CA VAL A 289 22.88 25.93 8.07
C VAL A 289 22.39 24.70 8.84
N ASP A 290 23.31 23.87 9.35
CA ASP A 290 22.99 22.65 10.10
C ASP A 290 22.96 22.87 11.62
N ALA A 291 23.11 24.11 12.11
CA ALA A 291 23.17 24.36 13.55
C ALA A 291 21.89 23.90 14.26
N GLY A 292 22.00 22.87 15.10
CA GLY A 292 20.87 22.24 15.80
C GLY A 292 20.25 21.05 15.07
N LEU A 293 20.79 20.65 13.91
CA LEU A 293 20.34 19.48 13.17
C LEU A 293 20.82 18.19 13.85
N GLU A 294 19.91 17.26 14.12
CA GLU A 294 20.21 15.90 14.54
C GLU A 294 19.60 14.92 13.54
N LEU A 295 20.42 14.06 12.92
CA LEU A 295 19.93 13.05 12.00
C LEU A 295 20.17 11.65 12.54
N ARG A 296 19.11 10.83 12.47
CA ARG A 296 19.08 9.47 12.99
C ARG A 296 18.68 8.47 11.90
N PHE A 297 18.97 7.21 12.15
CA PHE A 297 18.48 6.11 11.33
C PHE A 297 17.96 4.95 12.18
N ASP A 298 17.14 4.11 11.55
CA ASP A 298 16.76 2.80 12.09
C ASP A 298 17.48 1.70 11.32
N ALA A 299 18.06 0.73 12.02
CA ALA A 299 18.72 -0.43 11.43
C ALA A 299 17.85 -1.68 11.58
N TYR A 300 17.47 -2.29 10.46
CA TYR A 300 16.79 -3.57 10.41
C TYR A 300 17.77 -4.65 9.95
N THR A 301 17.97 -5.67 10.78
CA THR A 301 18.95 -6.74 10.53
C THR A 301 18.29 -8.11 10.64
N PRO A 302 18.80 -9.15 9.94
CA PRO A 302 18.33 -10.50 10.12
C PRO A 302 18.69 -11.01 11.54
N PRO A 303 17.86 -11.88 12.14
CA PRO A 303 18.12 -12.45 13.46
C PRO A 303 19.14 -13.59 13.43
N THR A 304 19.44 -14.10 12.23
CA THR A 304 20.40 -15.17 11.97
C THR A 304 21.53 -14.65 11.08
N ASP A 305 22.59 -15.44 10.92
CA ASP A 305 23.70 -15.12 10.02
C ASP A 305 23.20 -14.79 8.60
N ALA A 306 23.34 -13.51 8.22
CA ALA A 306 22.88 -12.96 6.95
C ALA A 306 23.44 -13.73 5.75
N LYS A 307 24.63 -14.32 5.88
CA LYS A 307 25.32 -15.08 4.81
C LYS A 307 24.56 -16.34 4.39
N GLN A 308 23.68 -16.86 5.23
CA GLN A 308 22.85 -18.05 4.96
C GLN A 308 21.50 -17.72 4.31
N LEU A 309 21.16 -16.44 4.27
CA LEU A 309 19.90 -15.93 3.73
C LEU A 309 20.11 -15.36 2.31
N PRO A 310 19.02 -15.21 1.53
CA PRO A 310 19.11 -14.65 0.19
C PRO A 310 19.91 -13.35 0.12
N GLY A 311 19.68 -12.36 0.98
CA GLY A 311 20.35 -11.05 0.90
C GLY A 311 21.86 -11.07 1.18
N LYS A 312 22.41 -12.12 1.81
CA LYS A 312 23.87 -12.26 2.08
C LYS A 312 24.54 -11.03 2.75
N GLY A 313 23.78 -10.23 3.48
CA GLY A 313 24.27 -9.01 4.12
C GLY A 313 24.35 -7.79 3.19
N SER A 314 23.87 -7.88 1.96
CA SER A 314 23.75 -6.72 1.06
C SER A 314 22.93 -5.61 1.70
N THR A 315 23.36 -4.38 1.46
CA THR A 315 22.85 -3.20 2.14
C THR A 315 21.69 -2.59 1.35
N LEU A 316 20.62 -2.21 2.04
CA LEU A 316 19.52 -1.45 1.47
C LEU A 316 19.38 -0.13 2.25
N ILE A 317 19.63 0.99 1.58
CA ILE A 317 19.40 2.33 2.12
C ILE A 317 18.00 2.78 1.72
N ARG A 318 17.20 3.19 2.70
CA ARG A 318 15.81 3.63 2.54
C ARG A 318 15.68 5.10 2.91
N ILE A 319 15.16 5.90 1.98
CA ILE A 319 14.99 7.35 2.12
C ILE A 319 13.49 7.67 2.02
N HIS A 320 12.95 8.31 3.06
CA HIS A 320 11.52 8.59 3.14
C HIS A 320 11.08 9.70 2.17
N GLY A 321 9.79 9.67 1.82
CA GLY A 321 9.17 10.74 1.04
C GLY A 321 8.73 11.92 1.90
N GLY A 322 7.80 12.73 1.38
CA GLY A 322 7.24 13.87 2.11
C GLY A 322 7.58 15.25 1.53
N GLY A 323 7.85 15.31 0.21
CA GLY A 323 8.01 16.58 -0.49
C GLY A 323 9.19 17.43 0.00
N TRP A 324 10.27 16.78 0.47
CA TRP A 324 11.49 17.42 1.00
C TRP A 324 11.32 18.28 2.26
N ASN A 325 10.09 18.46 2.76
CA ASN A 325 9.76 19.33 3.88
C ASN A 325 8.95 18.62 4.99
N THR A 326 8.61 17.35 4.81
CA THR A 326 7.94 16.49 5.80
C THR A 326 8.45 15.05 5.65
N GLY A 327 8.02 14.16 6.55
CA GLY A 327 8.39 12.74 6.52
C GLY A 327 9.33 12.37 7.65
N ASP A 328 9.42 11.06 7.91
CA ASP A 328 10.37 10.47 8.86
C ASP A 328 10.65 9.00 8.47
N LYS A 329 11.65 8.40 9.11
CA LYS A 329 11.92 6.96 9.07
C LYS A 329 10.79 6.15 9.74
N GLY A 330 10.84 4.83 9.60
CA GLY A 330 9.92 3.90 10.24
C GLY A 330 8.53 3.92 9.59
N ALA A 331 7.52 4.40 10.33
CA ALA A 331 6.13 4.33 9.87
C ALA A 331 5.87 5.16 8.62
N GLU A 332 6.50 6.34 8.51
CA GLU A 332 6.34 7.25 7.37
C GLU A 332 7.15 6.81 6.14
N ASN A 333 8.10 5.86 6.31
CA ASN A 333 8.84 5.21 5.23
C ASN A 333 8.43 3.75 4.95
N PHE A 334 7.22 3.38 5.37
CA PHE A 334 6.62 2.06 5.13
C PHE A 334 7.44 0.90 5.72
N ALA A 335 7.66 0.93 7.04
CA ALA A 335 8.48 -0.02 7.81
C ALA A 335 8.36 -1.50 7.43
N GLN A 336 7.19 -1.97 6.98
CA GLN A 336 7.04 -3.38 6.57
C GLN A 336 7.96 -3.78 5.40
N ILE A 337 8.29 -2.86 4.48
CA ILE A 337 9.28 -3.11 3.43
C ILE A 337 10.64 -3.42 4.07
N ASN A 338 11.05 -2.62 5.05
CA ASN A 338 12.33 -2.79 5.75
C ASN A 338 12.39 -4.14 6.48
N LYS A 339 11.33 -4.49 7.20
CA LYS A 339 11.20 -5.80 7.87
C LYS A 339 11.28 -6.96 6.88
N TYR A 340 10.61 -6.83 5.74
CA TYR A 340 10.55 -7.86 4.71
C TYR A 340 11.95 -8.19 4.18
N PHE A 341 12.73 -7.17 3.80
CA PHE A 341 14.09 -7.37 3.29
C PHE A 341 15.08 -7.76 4.40
N ALA A 342 14.94 -7.24 5.62
CA ALA A 342 15.76 -7.67 6.75
C ALA A 342 15.62 -9.17 7.02
N ALA A 343 14.39 -9.70 7.00
CA ALA A 343 14.14 -11.12 7.18
C ALA A 343 14.64 -12.00 6.01
N GLN A 344 14.89 -11.40 4.85
CA GLN A 344 15.57 -12.05 3.73
C GLN A 344 17.09 -11.96 3.80
N GLY A 345 17.68 -11.33 4.82
CA GLY A 345 19.13 -11.25 5.00
C GLY A 345 19.79 -10.03 4.38
N TYR A 346 19.02 -8.99 4.03
CA TYR A 346 19.56 -7.67 3.71
C TYR A 346 19.77 -6.88 5.01
N ILE A 347 20.74 -5.98 5.02
CA ILE A 347 20.91 -5.00 6.12
C ILE A 347 20.25 -3.70 5.68
N VAL A 348 19.13 -3.35 6.31
CA VAL A 348 18.33 -2.19 5.88
C VAL A 348 18.55 -1.03 6.82
N PHE A 349 18.91 0.13 6.27
CA PHE A 349 19.03 1.39 7.00
C PHE A 349 17.95 2.36 6.52
N ASP A 350 17.09 2.80 7.43
CA ASP A 350 16.00 3.75 7.18
C ASP A 350 16.38 5.11 7.75
N LEU A 351 16.61 6.09 6.87
CA LEU A 351 17.36 7.30 7.19
C LEU A 351 16.46 8.52 7.35
N GLN A 352 16.80 9.39 8.29
CA GLN A 352 16.43 10.80 8.24
C GLN A 352 17.40 11.61 7.38
N TYR A 353 16.88 12.68 6.79
CA TYR A 353 17.65 13.76 6.18
C TYR A 353 17.03 15.10 6.57
N GLY A 354 17.80 16.18 6.51
CA GLY A 354 17.30 17.51 6.83
C GLY A 354 16.14 17.93 5.92
N LEU A 355 15.09 18.51 6.50
CA LEU A 355 13.86 18.89 5.82
C LEU A 355 13.76 20.40 5.64
N ASN A 356 13.42 20.82 4.43
CA ASN A 356 13.23 22.23 4.11
C ASN A 356 12.05 22.80 4.93
N ASP A 357 12.25 23.96 5.56
CA ASP A 357 11.27 24.64 6.41
C ASP A 357 10.34 25.61 5.65
N GLN A 358 10.57 25.80 4.35
CA GLN A 358 9.77 26.63 3.46
C GLN A 358 8.57 25.84 2.90
N ASP A 359 7.44 26.53 2.77
CA ASP A 359 6.20 26.07 2.11
C ASP A 359 5.87 24.58 2.25
N GLN A 360 5.49 24.17 3.46
CA GLN A 360 5.15 22.77 3.78
C GLN A 360 4.16 22.14 2.78
N PHE A 361 4.58 21.01 2.19
CA PHE A 361 3.78 20.18 1.27
C PHE A 361 2.46 19.76 1.90
N VAL A 362 2.48 19.49 3.21
CA VAL A 362 1.29 19.32 4.06
C VAL A 362 1.26 20.44 5.10
N LYS A 363 0.45 21.48 4.85
CA LYS A 363 0.32 22.71 5.67
C LYS A 363 -0.01 22.54 7.16
N PHE A 364 -0.21 21.32 7.65
CA PHE A 364 -0.55 21.01 9.04
C PHE A 364 0.33 19.92 9.65
N SER A 365 1.40 19.51 8.95
CA SER A 365 2.34 18.54 9.48
C SER A 365 3.32 19.22 10.43
N THR A 366 3.42 18.70 11.65
CA THR A 366 4.46 19.09 12.60
C THR A 366 5.73 18.33 12.26
N VAL A 367 6.78 19.04 11.91
CA VAL A 367 8.12 18.48 11.70
C VAL A 367 8.96 18.85 12.91
N PRO A 368 9.75 17.93 13.49
CA PRO A 368 10.63 18.25 14.61
C PRO A 368 11.64 19.35 14.24
N ASP A 369 11.89 20.28 15.16
CA ASP A 369 12.84 21.38 14.94
C ASP A 369 14.25 20.85 14.68
N GLU A 370 14.59 19.69 15.25
CA GLU A 370 15.90 19.05 15.15
C GLU A 370 16.20 18.46 13.77
N VAL A 371 15.20 18.35 12.88
CA VAL A 371 15.40 17.89 11.49
C VAL A 371 15.05 18.95 10.45
N SER A 372 14.59 20.13 10.88
CA SER A 372 14.04 21.16 9.99
C SER A 372 14.96 22.38 9.87
N GLY A 373 15.08 22.92 8.66
CA GLY A 373 15.86 24.13 8.38
C GLY A 373 15.75 24.54 6.91
N ASN A 374 16.41 25.63 6.52
CA ASN A 374 16.39 26.10 5.13
C ASN A 374 17.40 25.31 4.25
N PHE A 375 17.15 24.01 4.12
CA PHE A 375 18.04 23.07 3.41
C PHE A 375 17.76 23.03 1.91
N SER A 376 18.81 23.17 1.12
CA SER A 376 18.80 22.93 -0.34
C SER A 376 18.82 21.43 -0.66
N ILE A 377 18.66 21.06 -1.94
CA ILE A 377 18.88 19.67 -2.37
C ILE A 377 20.32 19.24 -2.11
N ASP A 378 21.29 20.12 -2.31
CA ASP A 378 22.71 19.87 -2.01
C ASP A 378 22.93 19.54 -0.53
N ASP A 379 22.24 20.26 0.37
CA ASP A 379 22.30 19.97 1.81
C ASP A 379 21.70 18.60 2.12
N MET A 380 20.55 18.25 1.51
CA MET A 380 19.92 16.95 1.71
C MET A 380 20.78 15.80 1.19
N VAL A 381 21.39 15.96 0.00
CA VAL A 381 22.34 14.98 -0.56
C VAL A 381 23.58 14.87 0.32
N ARG A 382 24.10 16.00 0.83
CA ARG A 382 25.21 16.03 1.78
C ARG A 382 24.87 15.32 3.09
N HIS A 383 23.66 15.49 3.64
CA HIS A 383 23.20 14.78 4.83
C HIS A 383 23.19 13.26 4.63
N LEU A 384 22.67 12.80 3.50
CA LEU A 384 22.70 11.39 3.12
C LEU A 384 24.15 10.91 2.87
N GLY A 385 24.99 11.78 2.32
CA GLY A 385 26.43 11.57 2.15
C GLY A 385 27.20 11.36 3.46
N ILE A 386 26.86 12.13 4.50
CA ILE A 386 27.40 11.91 5.86
C ILE A 386 27.04 10.51 6.35
N PHE A 387 25.82 10.03 6.07
CA PHE A 387 25.45 8.64 6.38
C PHE A 387 26.28 7.64 5.56
N THR A 388 26.55 7.87 4.27
CA THR A 388 27.42 6.96 3.49
C THR A 388 28.81 6.84 4.09
N THR A 389 29.38 7.94 4.61
CA THR A 389 30.66 7.93 5.34
C THR A 389 30.55 7.15 6.64
N TYR A 390 29.52 7.41 7.44
CA TYR A 390 29.26 6.68 8.68
C TYR A 390 29.14 5.17 8.41
N LEU A 391 28.37 4.78 7.39
CA LEU A 391 28.20 3.38 7.02
C LEU A 391 29.54 2.76 6.62
N ALA A 392 30.36 3.44 5.81
CA ALA A 392 31.67 2.92 5.43
C ALA A 392 32.64 2.73 6.61
N ASP A 393 32.48 3.50 7.69
CA ASP A 393 33.28 3.37 8.92
C ASP A 393 32.74 2.30 9.88
N HIS A 394 31.43 2.04 9.85
CA HIS A 394 30.73 1.20 10.84
C HIS A 394 30.09 -0.07 10.26
N HIS A 395 30.23 -0.37 8.96
CA HIS A 395 29.50 -1.46 8.31
C HIS A 395 29.74 -2.84 8.95
N GLU A 396 30.94 -3.10 9.49
CA GLU A 396 31.27 -4.36 10.16
C GLU A 396 30.38 -4.59 11.41
N GLU A 397 29.97 -3.53 12.11
CA GLU A 397 29.12 -3.61 13.31
C GLU A 397 27.72 -4.15 12.99
N TYR A 398 27.22 -3.87 11.79
CA TYR A 398 25.93 -4.31 11.29
C TYR A 398 26.02 -5.56 10.40
N ALA A 399 27.23 -6.05 10.15
CA ALA A 399 27.52 -7.03 9.09
C ALA A 399 26.99 -6.61 7.71
N ALA A 400 26.99 -5.31 7.44
CA ALA A 400 26.58 -4.71 6.18
C ALA A 400 27.68 -4.87 5.12
N ASN A 401 27.28 -5.33 3.93
CA ASN A 401 28.14 -5.40 2.77
C ASN A 401 28.05 -4.08 2.00
N ILE A 402 29.09 -3.27 2.09
CA ILE A 402 29.21 -1.99 1.37
C ILE A 402 29.67 -2.16 -0.09
N ASP A 403 30.11 -3.36 -0.48
CA ASP A 403 30.37 -3.71 -1.88
C ASP A 403 29.09 -4.15 -2.64
N SER A 404 27.94 -4.07 -1.96
CA SER A 404 26.62 -4.48 -2.48
C SER A 404 25.52 -3.60 -1.89
N VAL A 405 25.35 -2.39 -2.44
CA VAL A 405 24.42 -1.38 -1.92
C VAL A 405 23.26 -1.13 -2.88
N PHE A 406 22.05 -1.19 -2.36
CA PHE A 406 20.83 -0.75 -3.04
C PHE A 406 20.29 0.50 -2.36
N ILE A 407 19.80 1.46 -3.14
CA ILE A 407 19.22 2.70 -2.61
C ILE A 407 17.77 2.82 -3.11
N SER A 408 16.84 3.08 -2.19
CA SER A 408 15.42 3.14 -2.47
C SER A 408 14.74 4.27 -1.72
N GLY A 409 13.73 4.88 -2.32
CA GLY A 409 12.92 5.89 -1.66
C GLY A 409 11.65 6.21 -2.43
N GLY A 410 10.68 6.82 -1.75
CA GLY A 410 9.40 7.21 -2.32
C GLY A 410 9.29 8.72 -2.57
N SER A 411 8.73 9.14 -3.70
CA SER A 411 8.44 10.55 -4.00
C SER A 411 9.71 11.41 -3.92
N ALA A 412 9.76 12.41 -3.03
CA ALA A 412 10.96 13.19 -2.72
C ALA A 412 12.17 12.32 -2.31
N GLY A 413 11.95 11.25 -1.54
CA GLY A 413 12.99 10.29 -1.19
C GLY A 413 13.41 9.42 -2.38
N GLY A 414 12.52 9.19 -3.35
CA GLY A 414 12.87 8.53 -4.61
C GLY A 414 13.75 9.39 -5.49
N HIS A 415 13.51 10.71 -5.48
CA HIS A 415 14.42 11.69 -6.06
C HIS A 415 15.80 11.66 -5.38
N LEU A 416 15.86 11.78 -4.06
CA LEU A 416 17.13 11.74 -3.33
C LEU A 416 17.86 10.39 -3.45
N ALA A 417 17.12 9.28 -3.56
CA ALA A 417 17.70 7.96 -3.85
C ALA A 417 18.43 7.93 -5.20
N ASN A 418 17.83 8.52 -6.24
CA ASN A 418 18.49 8.66 -7.54
C ASN A 418 19.71 9.58 -7.46
N ALA A 419 19.59 10.73 -6.80
CA ALA A 419 20.67 11.70 -6.65
C ALA A 419 21.90 11.10 -5.96
N VAL A 420 21.70 10.41 -4.83
CA VAL A 420 22.78 9.74 -4.08
C VAL A 420 23.39 8.60 -4.88
N ALA A 421 22.56 7.73 -5.48
CA ALA A 421 23.04 6.57 -6.21
C ALA A 421 23.85 6.96 -7.45
N LEU A 422 23.32 7.88 -8.26
CA LEU A 422 23.98 8.32 -9.49
C LEU A 422 25.17 9.23 -9.22
N GLY A 423 25.09 10.08 -8.18
CA GLY A 423 26.23 10.88 -7.73
C GLY A 423 27.39 10.05 -7.21
N LEU A 424 27.13 8.91 -6.56
CA LEU A 424 28.14 7.92 -6.20
C LEU A 424 28.74 7.26 -7.45
N SER A 425 27.89 6.80 -8.39
CA SER A 425 28.37 6.04 -9.55
C SER A 425 29.12 6.88 -10.58
N SER A 426 28.76 8.15 -10.77
CA SER A 426 29.45 9.04 -11.71
C SER A 426 30.84 9.47 -11.22
N GLY A 427 31.09 9.40 -9.90
CA GLY A 427 32.32 9.87 -9.28
C GLY A 427 32.47 11.40 -9.20
N GLU A 428 31.47 12.16 -9.65
CA GLU A 428 31.51 13.62 -9.63
C GLU A 428 31.24 14.21 -8.23
N TYR A 429 30.51 13.48 -7.39
CA TYR A 429 30.05 13.94 -6.07
C TYR A 429 30.81 13.29 -4.89
N THR A 430 32.03 12.80 -5.11
CA THR A 430 32.89 12.15 -4.09
C THR A 430 33.25 13.03 -2.89
N LYS A 431 33.03 14.34 -2.96
CA LYS A 431 33.16 15.25 -1.80
C LYS A 431 31.97 15.20 -0.86
N LEU A 432 30.81 14.83 -1.36
CA LEU A 432 29.57 14.69 -0.60
C LEU A 432 29.33 13.23 -0.20
N LEU A 433 29.65 12.30 -1.09
CA LEU A 433 29.29 10.89 -1.01
C LEU A 433 30.54 10.00 -0.91
N ASP A 434 30.52 9.00 -0.04
CA ASP A 434 31.69 8.13 0.23
C ASP A 434 31.84 7.02 -0.83
N GLU A 435 32.89 7.12 -1.65
CA GLU A 435 33.18 6.20 -2.77
C GLU A 435 33.55 4.77 -2.34
N ARG A 436 33.67 4.49 -1.03
CA ARG A 436 33.85 3.10 -0.54
C ARG A 436 32.60 2.24 -0.74
N LEU A 437 31.44 2.85 -0.96
CA LEU A 437 30.20 2.12 -1.23
C LEU A 437 30.07 1.81 -2.72
N THR A 438 29.79 0.55 -3.06
CA THR A 438 29.45 0.13 -4.43
C THR A 438 27.94 0.06 -4.57
N VAL A 439 27.37 0.90 -5.46
CA VAL A 439 25.93 0.90 -5.75
C VAL A 439 25.61 -0.14 -6.81
N ASN A 440 24.82 -1.13 -6.46
CA ASN A 440 24.43 -2.25 -7.31
C ASN A 440 23.03 -2.10 -7.92
N GLY A 441 22.22 -1.17 -7.40
CA GLY A 441 20.93 -0.87 -8.00
C GLY A 441 20.14 0.23 -7.30
N ILE A 442 19.28 0.87 -8.08
CA ILE A 442 18.44 2.00 -7.64
C ILE A 442 16.97 1.57 -7.71
N ILE A 443 16.20 1.87 -6.68
CA ILE A 443 14.80 1.43 -6.58
C ILE A 443 13.91 2.62 -6.22
N PRO A 444 13.74 3.58 -7.14
CA PRO A 444 12.90 4.75 -6.93
C PRO A 444 11.41 4.39 -7.04
N ILE A 445 10.62 4.89 -6.10
CA ILE A 445 9.17 4.70 -6.07
C ILE A 445 8.52 6.06 -6.35
N TYR A 446 7.85 6.18 -7.50
CA TYR A 446 7.27 7.43 -8.05
C TYR A 446 8.18 8.67 -7.84
N PRO A 447 9.42 8.64 -8.35
CA PRO A 447 10.45 9.63 -8.00
C PRO A 447 10.09 11.04 -8.47
N ALA A 448 10.26 12.03 -7.60
CA ALA A 448 9.96 13.43 -7.89
C ALA A 448 11.16 14.19 -8.52
N ASN A 449 11.87 13.55 -9.47
CA ASN A 449 13.05 14.12 -10.14
C ASN A 449 12.70 15.43 -10.84
N GLY A 450 13.54 16.46 -10.70
CA GLY A 450 13.36 17.77 -11.32
C GLY A 450 12.22 18.61 -10.74
N LEU A 451 11.51 18.13 -9.71
CA LEU A 451 10.33 18.82 -9.18
C LEU A 451 10.60 19.70 -7.96
N ALA A 452 11.77 19.60 -7.33
CA ALA A 452 12.13 20.38 -6.14
C ALA A 452 12.07 21.91 -6.38
N GLY A 453 12.48 22.35 -7.57
CA GLY A 453 12.44 23.76 -7.96
C GLY A 453 11.04 24.36 -8.04
N TYR A 454 9.98 23.55 -8.22
CA TYR A 454 8.59 24.03 -8.15
C TYR A 454 8.14 24.36 -6.71
N GLN A 455 8.90 23.92 -5.70
CA GLN A 455 8.71 24.27 -4.29
C GLN A 455 9.75 25.29 -3.81
N ASP A 456 10.43 25.99 -4.74
CA ASP A 456 11.50 26.96 -4.45
C ASP A 456 12.69 26.36 -3.65
N ILE A 457 12.85 25.03 -3.67
CA ILE A 457 14.01 24.34 -3.10
C ILE A 457 15.10 24.29 -4.16
N THR A 458 16.18 25.04 -3.92
CA THR A 458 17.30 25.17 -4.86
C THR A 458 18.29 24.03 -4.74
N GLY A 459 19.13 23.85 -5.76
CA GLY A 459 20.33 23.03 -5.70
C GLY A 459 21.09 23.03 -7.03
N GLU A 460 22.20 22.30 -7.09
CA GLU A 460 22.87 21.96 -8.34
C GLU A 460 21.91 21.24 -9.30
N GLU A 461 21.98 21.56 -10.60
CA GLU A 461 20.97 21.14 -11.59
C GLU A 461 20.89 19.62 -11.66
N GLU A 462 22.04 18.96 -11.63
CA GLU A 462 22.21 17.51 -11.70
C GLU A 462 21.73 16.80 -10.42
N LEU A 463 21.81 17.46 -9.26
CA LEU A 463 21.25 16.92 -8.01
C LEU A 463 19.75 17.15 -7.91
N VAL A 464 19.22 18.21 -8.52
CA VAL A 464 17.77 18.52 -8.58
C VAL A 464 17.06 17.64 -9.60
N ASP A 465 17.71 17.33 -10.72
CA ASP A 465 17.24 16.36 -11.71
C ASP A 465 18.33 15.30 -12.01
N PRO A 466 18.38 14.22 -11.20
CA PRO A 466 19.36 13.15 -11.35
C PRO A 466 19.32 12.41 -12.69
N ALA A 467 18.32 12.63 -13.55
CA ALA A 467 18.35 12.13 -14.92
C ALA A 467 19.57 12.65 -15.69
N LEU A 468 20.11 13.81 -15.31
CA LEU A 468 21.33 14.39 -15.89
C LEU A 468 22.63 13.67 -15.49
N LEU A 469 22.59 12.86 -14.42
CA LEU A 469 23.72 12.06 -13.93
C LEU A 469 23.75 10.64 -14.51
N VAL A 470 22.82 10.32 -15.41
CA VAL A 470 22.77 9.00 -16.02
C VAL A 470 23.89 8.86 -17.04
N GLU A 471 24.71 7.84 -16.83
CA GLU A 471 25.82 7.45 -17.68
C GLU A 471 25.64 6.00 -18.17
N LYS A 472 26.51 5.59 -19.08
CA LYS A 472 26.46 4.26 -19.70
C LYS A 472 26.60 3.12 -18.69
N ASP A 473 27.38 3.34 -17.64
CA ASP A 473 27.67 2.41 -16.55
C ASP A 473 26.93 2.75 -15.26
N SER A 474 25.91 3.63 -15.32
CA SER A 474 25.01 3.85 -14.19
C SER A 474 24.39 2.53 -13.70
N PRO A 475 24.20 2.36 -12.38
CA PRO A 475 23.59 1.18 -11.81
C PRO A 475 22.21 0.89 -12.40
N PRO A 476 21.79 -0.38 -12.44
CA PRO A 476 20.46 -0.75 -12.93
C PRO A 476 19.37 -0.16 -12.04
N ALA A 477 18.19 0.15 -12.62
CA ALA A 477 17.10 0.82 -11.92
C ALA A 477 15.74 0.11 -12.05
N LEU A 478 15.08 -0.17 -10.93
CA LEU A 478 13.72 -0.70 -10.88
C LEU A 478 12.74 0.34 -10.31
N VAL A 479 11.92 0.90 -11.19
CA VAL A 479 11.02 2.02 -10.85
C VAL A 479 9.60 1.53 -10.59
N TYR A 480 8.95 1.99 -9.51
CA TYR A 480 7.50 1.88 -9.31
C TYR A 480 6.82 3.16 -9.80
N GLN A 481 5.74 3.08 -10.59
CA GLN A 481 4.96 4.26 -10.96
C GLN A 481 3.45 3.97 -11.03
N GLY A 482 2.63 4.81 -10.39
CA GLY A 482 1.18 4.79 -10.57
C GLY A 482 0.79 5.44 -11.91
N GLN A 483 -0.06 4.81 -12.71
CA GLN A 483 -0.47 5.37 -14.01
C GLN A 483 -1.32 6.64 -13.90
N HIS A 484 -2.03 6.83 -12.78
CA HIS A 484 -2.88 7.98 -12.50
C HIS A 484 -2.31 8.83 -11.36
N ASP A 485 -0.99 8.84 -11.18
CA ASP A 485 -0.33 9.74 -10.25
C ASP A 485 -0.46 11.18 -10.74
N THR A 486 -1.19 12.01 -10.00
CA THR A 486 -1.35 13.43 -10.32
C THR A 486 -0.47 14.36 -9.47
N ILE A 487 0.27 13.82 -8.49
CA ILE A 487 1.22 14.59 -7.67
C ILE A 487 2.60 14.57 -8.35
N VAL A 488 3.06 13.39 -8.77
CA VAL A 488 4.26 13.22 -9.59
C VAL A 488 3.81 12.63 -10.92
N ASP A 489 3.82 13.44 -11.98
CA ASP A 489 3.40 12.99 -13.31
C ASP A 489 4.20 11.74 -13.73
N PRO A 490 3.56 10.65 -14.20
CA PRO A 490 4.26 9.45 -14.64
C PRO A 490 5.33 9.70 -15.70
N LEU A 491 5.23 10.81 -16.45
CA LEU A 491 6.25 11.24 -17.40
C LEU A 491 7.60 11.48 -16.74
N VAL A 492 7.67 11.81 -15.44
CA VAL A 492 8.95 11.94 -14.71
C VAL A 492 9.71 10.61 -14.70
N ALA A 493 9.01 9.49 -14.45
CA ALA A 493 9.61 8.16 -14.51
C ALA A 493 9.98 7.75 -15.95
N GLU A 494 9.17 8.11 -16.94
CA GLU A 494 9.48 7.84 -18.35
C GLU A 494 10.71 8.65 -18.82
N ASN A 495 10.80 9.93 -18.48
CA ASN A 495 11.96 10.77 -18.80
C ASN A 495 13.25 10.21 -18.18
N PHE A 496 13.17 9.66 -16.97
CA PHE A 496 14.31 8.97 -16.34
C PHE A 496 14.74 7.72 -17.12
N LYS A 497 13.77 6.92 -17.62
CA LYS A 497 14.06 5.78 -18.51
C LYS A 497 14.61 6.21 -19.86
N ASP A 498 14.15 7.33 -20.40
CA ASP A 498 14.67 7.91 -21.62
C ASP A 498 16.13 8.34 -21.43
N ALA A 499 16.49 8.96 -20.30
CA ALA A 499 17.87 9.33 -19.98
C ALA A 499 18.82 8.11 -19.94
N TYR A 500 18.38 6.98 -19.38
CA TYR A 500 19.12 5.70 -19.47
C TYR A 500 19.33 5.28 -20.93
N THR A 501 18.24 5.28 -21.71
CA THR A 501 18.27 4.83 -23.11
C THR A 501 19.15 5.73 -23.98
N GLU A 502 19.13 7.04 -23.76
CA GLU A 502 19.93 8.03 -24.47
C GLU A 502 21.43 7.90 -24.17
N ASN A 503 21.78 7.39 -22.99
CA ASN A 503 23.16 7.11 -22.57
C ASN A 503 23.62 5.66 -22.83
N ASP A 504 22.98 4.96 -23.78
CA ASP A 504 23.28 3.56 -24.14
C ASP A 504 23.17 2.56 -22.97
N ASN A 505 22.36 2.88 -21.95
CA ASN A 505 22.08 2.02 -20.81
C ASN A 505 20.62 1.52 -20.86
N SER A 506 20.43 0.21 -20.98
CA SER A 506 19.09 -0.38 -21.05
C SER A 506 18.63 -1.04 -19.74
N GLU A 507 19.42 -0.96 -18.67
CA GLU A 507 19.16 -1.64 -17.41
C GLU A 507 18.18 -0.86 -16.52
N ILE A 508 17.02 -0.49 -17.07
CA ILE A 508 15.94 0.18 -16.34
C ILE A 508 14.56 -0.39 -16.70
N ALA A 509 13.78 -0.72 -15.68
CA ALA A 509 12.40 -1.17 -15.82
C ALA A 509 11.45 -0.28 -15.01
N ILE A 510 10.28 0.03 -15.57
CA ILE A 510 9.19 0.72 -14.86
C ILE A 510 8.05 -0.28 -14.68
N ILE A 511 7.69 -0.56 -13.44
CA ILE A 511 6.52 -1.35 -13.08
C ILE A 511 5.34 -0.39 -12.89
N ARG A 512 4.45 -0.34 -13.89
CA ARG A 512 3.33 0.59 -13.95
C ARG A 512 2.09 0.00 -13.29
N MET A 513 1.51 0.71 -12.31
CA MET A 513 0.33 0.28 -11.58
C MET A 513 -0.94 0.87 -12.21
N PRO A 514 -1.79 0.05 -12.87
CA PRO A 514 -2.99 0.57 -13.53
C PRO A 514 -3.98 1.13 -12.53
N TYR A 515 -4.49 2.35 -12.78
CA TYR A 515 -5.30 3.14 -11.84
C TYR A 515 -4.58 3.55 -10.54
N GLY A 516 -3.31 3.21 -10.38
CA GLY A 516 -2.54 3.58 -9.20
C GLY A 516 -2.32 5.09 -9.18
N GLU A 517 -2.73 5.75 -8.09
CA GLU A 517 -2.41 7.15 -7.83
C GLU A 517 -1.08 7.25 -7.03
N HIS A 518 -0.71 8.47 -6.63
CA HIS A 518 0.46 8.70 -5.78
C HIS A 518 0.37 7.90 -4.48
N ALA A 519 1.50 7.32 -4.02
CA ALA A 519 1.56 6.49 -2.83
C ALA A 519 0.57 5.29 -2.83
N SER A 520 0.27 4.75 -4.02
CA SER A 520 -0.57 3.56 -4.18
C SER A 520 0.06 2.26 -3.60
N ASP A 521 1.27 2.35 -3.06
CA ASP A 521 1.96 1.31 -2.28
C ASP A 521 1.74 1.42 -0.76
N LEU A 522 1.10 2.48 -0.27
CA LEU A 522 0.83 2.74 1.16
C LEU A 522 0.21 1.53 1.90
N TYR A 523 -0.63 0.77 1.22
CA TYR A 523 -1.17 -0.47 1.76
C TYR A 523 -0.26 -1.64 1.35
N PHE A 524 0.67 -2.02 2.24
CA PHE A 524 1.64 -3.10 1.98
C PHE A 524 0.99 -4.44 1.55
N PRO A 525 -0.11 -4.91 2.17
CA PRO A 525 -0.84 -6.09 1.70
C PRO A 525 -1.67 -5.84 0.43
N GLY A 526 -1.61 -4.65 -0.15
CA GLY A 526 -2.29 -4.25 -1.37
C GLY A 526 -1.74 -4.96 -2.61
N PHE A 527 -2.48 -4.87 -3.71
CA PHE A 527 -2.08 -5.54 -4.96
C PHE A 527 -0.81 -4.95 -5.58
N TYR A 528 -0.67 -3.63 -5.56
CA TYR A 528 0.46 -2.95 -6.16
C TYR A 528 1.76 -3.15 -5.36
N SER A 529 1.71 -2.95 -4.04
CA SER A 529 2.87 -3.18 -3.16
C SER A 529 3.37 -4.63 -3.26
N GLN A 530 2.47 -5.62 -3.19
CA GLN A 530 2.85 -7.03 -3.39
C GLN A 530 3.52 -7.28 -4.75
N THR A 531 2.93 -6.75 -5.82
CA THR A 531 3.47 -6.93 -7.18
C THR A 531 4.87 -6.34 -7.27
N PHE A 532 5.08 -5.13 -6.75
CA PHE A 532 6.39 -4.49 -6.81
C PHE A 532 7.43 -5.21 -5.95
N ILE A 533 7.08 -5.60 -4.73
CA ILE A 533 8.00 -6.33 -3.83
C ILE A 533 8.45 -7.66 -4.45
N TYR A 534 7.56 -8.35 -5.18
CA TYR A 534 7.90 -9.55 -5.94
C TYR A 534 9.00 -9.31 -7.00
N TYR A 535 8.97 -8.18 -7.71
CA TYR A 535 10.02 -7.83 -8.67
C TYR A 535 11.27 -7.27 -7.96
N MET A 536 11.08 -6.47 -6.91
CA MET A 536 12.15 -5.86 -6.12
C MET A 536 13.06 -6.91 -5.46
N GLU A 537 12.49 -7.98 -4.89
CA GLU A 537 13.31 -9.04 -4.30
C GLU A 537 14.15 -9.81 -5.33
N ARG A 538 13.64 -9.96 -6.55
CA ARG A 538 14.35 -10.63 -7.66
C ARG A 538 15.44 -9.74 -8.22
N PHE A 539 15.14 -8.45 -8.35
CA PHE A 539 16.08 -7.43 -8.76
C PHE A 539 17.27 -7.36 -7.81
N MET A 540 17.00 -7.18 -6.52
CA MET A 540 18.06 -7.15 -5.51
C MET A 540 18.83 -8.47 -5.46
N TYR A 541 18.15 -9.62 -5.57
CA TYR A 541 18.84 -10.91 -5.59
C TYR A 541 19.79 -11.05 -6.80
N GLN A 542 19.37 -10.57 -7.97
CA GLN A 542 20.12 -10.68 -9.22
C GLN A 542 21.39 -9.84 -9.21
N TYR A 543 21.34 -8.63 -8.64
CA TYR A 543 22.43 -7.66 -8.72
C TYR A 543 23.30 -7.57 -7.46
N ARG A 544 22.98 -8.32 -6.40
CA ARG A 544 23.72 -8.26 -5.14
C ARG A 544 25.15 -8.80 -5.17
#